data_AF-A0A853FH72-F1
#
_entry.id   AF-A0A853FH72-F1
#
_cell.length_a   1.000
_cell.length_b   1.000
_cell.length_c   1.000
_cell.angle_alpha   90.00
_cell.angle_beta   90.00
_cell.angle_gamma   90.00
#
_symmetry.space_group_name_H-M   'P 1'
#
loop_
_entity.id
_entity.type
_entity.pdbx_description
1 polymer ?
#
loop_
_entity_poly.entity_id
_entity_poly.type
_entity_poly.pdbx_seq_one_letter_code
_entity_poly.pdbx_strand_id
1 'polypeptide(L)'
;MAYFVPPFFPVVYVRGYAMTSAEIADTVSTPYMGFNLGATKARQTWDGKVVRQVFESPVVRLMKDYGYRDIYANGTEITGPIPARSIIIYRYYDTADKDFGDGKALSIPEAARGLRALLYQLRAQMCGAQADLQRQFKVHLVAHSMGGLVVRAFLQNDEISTPEDRNLVSKVFTYATPHNGIEMAGINVPAAFGLWDMNNFNRGRMAEYLDLPRDEGRVDTLGGKFDAQRFFCFVGTNHRDYPVAGGLARALAGEMSDGLVKIENATVADSPRAFAFRCHSGPYGVVNSEEGYQNLVRFLFGNLRVDGVLEVQALPLPPSVEKARRRGKSIRASYYFECSVSPRGALGYRLTERRRDTYSAILRGYDELLNLEDTDRDAPRWPMLFSAYLDTSKITVGRTVVFGVELKVSTTGYTINNKLWLDQHVEGEYLFRDTLTFKVTLKPGGFNLRYLRTDESWSEKKGTLAQFGPDASFSVPLDSGKGFKGTLALTVHKISPAGTPVHHEREYA
;
A
#
# COMPACT_ATOMS: atom_id res chain seq x y z
N MET A 1 -32.00 7.82 11.07
CA MET A 1 -31.06 8.52 11.98
C MET A 1 -29.67 7.94 11.77
N ALA A 2 -28.64 8.77 11.63
CA ALA A 2 -27.26 8.30 11.47
C ALA A 2 -26.74 7.80 12.83
N TYR A 3 -26.47 6.50 12.92
CA TYR A 3 -25.78 5.93 14.07
C TYR A 3 -24.39 5.50 13.61
N PHE A 4 -23.35 6.20 14.07
CA PHE A 4 -21.97 5.85 13.76
C PHE A 4 -21.57 4.66 14.64
N VAL A 5 -21.34 3.50 14.03
CA VAL A 5 -20.81 2.32 14.72
C VAL A 5 -19.41 2.09 14.18
N PRO A 6 -18.34 2.51 14.89
CA PRO A 6 -16.98 2.19 14.49
C PRO A 6 -16.83 0.67 14.25
N PRO A 7 -16.13 0.24 13.18
CA PRO A 7 -15.32 1.05 12.26
C PRO A 7 -16.09 1.58 11.04
N PHE A 8 -17.43 1.55 11.02
CA PHE A 8 -18.23 1.92 9.85
C PHE A 8 -18.52 3.43 9.80
N PHE A 9 -17.71 4.13 9.01
CA PHE A 9 -17.86 5.54 8.67
C PHE A 9 -18.15 5.72 7.16
N PRO A 10 -18.66 6.87 6.73
CA PRO A 10 -18.80 7.16 5.30
C PRO A 10 -17.45 7.11 4.59
N VAL A 11 -17.47 6.63 3.34
CA VAL A 11 -16.27 6.47 2.50
C VAL A 11 -16.33 7.50 1.39
N VAL A 12 -15.38 8.43 1.39
CA VAL A 12 -15.21 9.44 0.35
C VAL A 12 -14.11 9.00 -0.60
N TYR A 13 -14.48 8.78 -1.86
CA TYR A 13 -13.56 8.46 -2.93
C TYR A 13 -13.03 9.73 -3.57
N VAL A 14 -11.71 9.85 -3.67
CA VAL A 14 -11.02 11.00 -4.28
C VAL A 14 -10.21 10.48 -5.47
N ARG A 15 -10.77 10.60 -6.67
CA ARG A 15 -10.06 10.15 -7.87
C ARG A 15 -9.03 11.17 -8.31
N GLY A 16 -7.88 10.70 -8.79
CA GLY A 16 -6.91 11.51 -9.50
C GLY A 16 -6.80 11.07 -10.94
N TYR A 17 -6.64 12.04 -11.83
CA TYR A 17 -6.26 11.88 -13.22
C TYR A 17 -5.06 12.76 -13.51
N ALA A 18 -4.13 12.18 -14.24
CA ALA A 18 -2.99 12.87 -14.81
C ALA A 18 -2.98 12.61 -16.32
N MET A 19 -4.12 12.85 -16.98
CA MET A 19 -4.31 12.55 -18.39
C MET A 19 -5.09 13.66 -19.12
N THR A 20 -5.46 13.41 -20.40
CA THR A 20 -5.97 14.43 -21.33
C THR A 20 -7.25 15.09 -20.83
N SER A 21 -7.57 16.30 -21.31
CA SER A 21 -8.90 16.91 -21.11
C SER A 21 -10.05 16.02 -21.59
N ALA A 22 -9.82 15.20 -22.64
CA ALA A 22 -10.83 14.25 -23.13
C ALA A 22 -11.10 13.12 -22.12
N GLU A 23 -10.07 12.65 -21.42
CA GLU A 23 -10.24 11.59 -20.41
C GLU A 23 -10.88 12.11 -19.12
N ILE A 24 -10.64 13.38 -18.79
CA ILE A 24 -11.41 14.08 -17.75
C ILE A 24 -12.89 14.12 -18.16
N ALA A 25 -13.21 14.54 -19.39
CA ALA A 25 -14.58 14.59 -19.92
C ALA A 25 -15.28 13.21 -19.88
N ASP A 26 -14.61 12.15 -20.36
CA ASP A 26 -15.13 10.77 -20.32
C ASP A 26 -15.42 10.30 -18.88
N THR A 27 -14.59 10.75 -17.94
CA THR A 27 -14.72 10.40 -16.53
C THR A 27 -15.89 11.09 -15.87
N VAL A 28 -15.96 12.42 -15.98
CA VAL A 28 -17.02 13.21 -15.34
C VAL A 28 -18.39 12.81 -15.88
N SER A 29 -18.43 12.29 -17.12
CA SER A 29 -19.60 11.70 -17.74
C SER A 29 -20.11 10.42 -17.07
N THR A 30 -19.44 9.91 -16.03
CA THR A 30 -19.88 8.74 -15.25
C THR A 30 -20.13 9.10 -13.77
N PRO A 31 -21.18 8.54 -13.12
CA PRO A 31 -21.54 8.92 -11.75
C PRO A 31 -20.45 8.58 -10.74
N TYR A 32 -19.84 7.39 -10.88
CA TYR A 32 -18.81 6.91 -9.96
C TYR A 32 -17.38 7.29 -10.37
N MET A 33 -17.22 8.13 -11.39
CA MET A 33 -15.93 8.47 -11.98
C MET A 33 -15.06 7.22 -12.18
N GLY A 34 -15.65 6.15 -12.72
CA GLY A 34 -15.01 4.87 -12.96
C GLY A 34 -14.62 4.00 -11.75
N PHE A 35 -14.92 4.35 -10.49
CA PHE A 35 -14.70 3.47 -9.33
C PHE A 35 -15.65 2.27 -9.26
N ASN A 36 -16.73 2.32 -10.05
CA ASN A 36 -17.65 1.21 -10.27
C ASN A 36 -17.18 0.24 -11.37
N LEU A 37 -16.09 0.56 -12.07
CA LEU A 37 -15.59 -0.30 -13.15
C LEU A 37 -14.97 -1.55 -12.53
N GLY A 38 -15.53 -2.70 -12.89
CA GLY A 38 -14.98 -4.00 -12.51
C GLY A 38 -13.88 -4.46 -13.46
N ALA A 39 -13.51 -5.73 -13.32
CA ALA A 39 -12.63 -6.43 -14.24
C ALA A 39 -13.17 -7.84 -14.53
N THR A 40 -13.17 -8.23 -15.80
CA THR A 40 -13.47 -9.61 -16.22
C THR A 40 -12.24 -10.41 -16.64
N LYS A 41 -11.07 -9.78 -16.52
CA LYS A 41 -9.78 -10.28 -16.99
C LYS A 41 -8.77 -10.18 -15.86
N ALA A 42 -8.03 -11.26 -15.65
CA ALA A 42 -6.83 -11.23 -14.84
C ALA A 42 -5.70 -11.90 -15.60
N ARG A 43 -4.47 -11.39 -15.45
CA ARG A 43 -3.27 -12.11 -15.86
C ARG A 43 -2.72 -12.81 -14.63
N GLN A 44 -2.76 -14.14 -14.63
CA GLN A 44 -2.34 -14.94 -13.47
C GLN A 44 -0.92 -15.49 -13.58
N THR A 45 -0.24 -15.29 -14.72
CA THR A 45 1.02 -15.96 -15.03
C THR A 45 2.04 -15.02 -15.67
N TRP A 46 3.32 -15.29 -15.42
CA TRP A 46 4.47 -14.59 -16.01
C TRP A 46 4.52 -14.69 -17.55
N ASP A 47 3.79 -15.65 -18.13
CA ASP A 47 3.63 -15.86 -19.58
C ASP A 47 2.57 -14.93 -20.22
N GLY A 48 1.86 -14.12 -19.42
CA GLY A 48 0.93 -13.10 -19.89
C GLY A 48 -0.46 -13.61 -20.32
N LYS A 49 -0.79 -14.89 -20.14
CA LYS A 49 -2.10 -15.43 -20.50
C LYS A 49 -3.24 -14.80 -19.67
N VAL A 50 -4.32 -14.46 -20.36
CA VAL A 50 -5.53 -13.89 -19.74
C VAL A 50 -6.41 -15.03 -19.26
N VAL A 51 -6.77 -15.01 -17.98
CA VAL A 51 -7.80 -15.86 -17.41
C VAL A 51 -9.07 -15.06 -17.16
N ARG A 52 -10.22 -15.72 -17.27
CA ARG A 52 -11.50 -15.13 -16.91
C ARG A 52 -11.59 -15.04 -15.38
N GLN A 53 -11.76 -13.84 -14.89
CA GLN A 53 -12.12 -13.55 -13.49
C GLN A 53 -13.39 -12.69 -13.53
N VAL A 54 -14.13 -12.58 -12.44
CA VAL A 54 -15.16 -11.54 -12.30
C VAL A 54 -14.91 -10.80 -11.01
N PHE A 55 -14.54 -9.53 -11.12
CA PHE A 55 -14.43 -8.60 -10.02
C PHE A 55 -15.35 -7.40 -10.30
N GLU A 56 -16.26 -7.11 -9.38
CA GLU A 56 -17.39 -6.19 -9.64
C GLU A 56 -17.05 -4.71 -9.45
N SER A 57 -15.88 -4.40 -8.88
CA SER A 57 -15.40 -3.10 -8.39
C SER A 57 -15.48 -2.93 -6.86
N PRO A 58 -14.62 -2.08 -6.26
CA PRO A 58 -14.68 -1.80 -4.83
C PRO A 58 -16.02 -1.21 -4.38
N VAL A 59 -16.63 -0.33 -5.18
CA VAL A 59 -17.90 0.33 -4.85
C VAL A 59 -19.04 -0.69 -4.74
N VAL A 60 -19.22 -1.52 -5.78
CA VAL A 60 -20.27 -2.55 -5.79
C VAL A 60 -20.07 -3.54 -4.64
N ARG A 61 -18.82 -3.94 -4.39
CA ARG A 61 -18.49 -4.88 -3.31
C ARG A 61 -18.70 -4.27 -1.93
N LEU A 62 -18.43 -2.98 -1.70
CA LEU A 62 -18.78 -2.29 -0.44
C LEU A 62 -20.29 -2.29 -0.18
N MET A 63 -21.10 -2.08 -1.22
CA MET A 63 -22.56 -2.11 -1.11
C MET A 63 -23.06 -3.53 -0.76
N LYS A 64 -22.54 -4.55 -1.45
CA LYS A 64 -22.95 -5.95 -1.25
C LYS A 64 -22.44 -6.56 0.05
N ASP A 65 -21.15 -6.40 0.35
CA ASP A 65 -20.50 -7.13 1.44
C ASP A 65 -20.66 -6.39 2.80
N TYR A 66 -20.81 -5.06 2.78
CA TYR A 66 -20.81 -4.22 4.00
C TYR A 66 -22.05 -3.33 4.15
N GLY A 67 -22.99 -3.38 3.19
CA GLY A 67 -24.26 -2.66 3.27
C GLY A 67 -24.14 -1.14 3.09
N TYR A 68 -23.09 -0.69 2.42
CA TYR A 68 -22.94 0.71 2.04
C TYR A 68 -23.95 1.09 0.93
N ARG A 69 -24.25 2.39 0.82
CA ARG A 69 -25.12 2.94 -0.23
C ARG A 69 -24.48 4.17 -0.87
N ASP A 70 -24.67 4.37 -2.16
CA ASP A 70 -24.36 5.65 -2.78
C ASP A 70 -25.36 6.74 -2.33
N ILE A 71 -25.08 7.98 -2.72
CA ILE A 71 -25.90 9.15 -2.40
C ILE A 71 -26.66 9.67 -3.63
N TYR A 72 -26.99 8.81 -4.58
CA TYR A 72 -27.74 9.17 -5.78
C TYR A 72 -29.20 8.71 -5.68
N ALA A 73 -30.13 9.59 -6.04
CA ALA A 73 -31.54 9.27 -6.10
C ALA A 73 -32.21 10.07 -7.21
N ASN A 74 -33.04 9.40 -8.03
CA ASN A 74 -33.84 10.03 -9.10
C ASN A 74 -33.03 10.93 -10.06
N GLY A 75 -31.79 10.55 -10.38
CA GLY A 75 -30.93 11.30 -11.28
C GLY A 75 -30.19 12.49 -10.65
N THR A 76 -30.28 12.67 -9.33
CA THR A 76 -29.60 13.76 -8.59
C THR A 76 -28.82 13.24 -7.37
N GLU A 77 -27.89 14.03 -6.87
CA GLU A 77 -27.28 13.81 -5.55
C GLU A 77 -28.25 14.17 -4.43
N ILE A 78 -28.27 13.36 -3.37
CA ILE A 78 -29.11 13.61 -2.19
C ILE A 78 -28.57 14.84 -1.45
N THR A 79 -29.38 15.89 -1.40
CA THR A 79 -29.08 17.12 -0.64
C THR A 79 -29.51 17.02 0.82
N GLY A 80 -30.48 16.15 1.13
CA GLY A 80 -31.01 15.91 2.47
C GLY A 80 -30.20 14.92 3.32
N PRO A 81 -30.80 14.40 4.41
CA PRO A 81 -30.11 13.47 5.31
C PRO A 81 -29.70 12.17 4.64
N ILE A 82 -28.46 11.74 4.88
CA ILE A 82 -27.88 10.49 4.36
C ILE A 82 -27.40 9.58 5.51
N PRO A 83 -27.37 8.24 5.32
CA PRO A 83 -26.92 7.32 6.36
C PRO A 83 -25.40 7.37 6.58
N ALA A 84 -24.93 6.91 7.75
CA ALA A 84 -23.49 6.85 8.05
C ALA A 84 -22.70 5.92 7.11
N ARG A 85 -23.32 4.84 6.60
CA ARG A 85 -22.71 3.94 5.60
C ARG A 85 -22.99 4.43 4.18
N SER A 86 -22.50 5.63 3.87
CA SER A 86 -22.61 6.22 2.53
C SER A 86 -21.29 6.15 1.78
N ILE A 87 -21.36 6.00 0.46
CA ILE A 87 -20.27 6.13 -0.49
C ILE A 87 -20.45 7.47 -1.20
N ILE A 88 -19.41 8.30 -1.16
CA ILE A 88 -19.40 9.63 -1.74
C ILE A 88 -18.26 9.68 -2.74
N ILE A 89 -18.51 10.22 -3.92
CA ILE A 89 -17.47 10.51 -4.92
C ILE A 89 -17.18 12.00 -4.84
N TYR A 90 -15.95 12.38 -4.54
CA TYR A 90 -15.58 13.79 -4.55
C TYR A 90 -15.29 14.24 -5.98
N ARG A 91 -16.31 14.86 -6.60
CA ARG A 91 -16.34 15.20 -8.02
C ARG A 91 -15.65 16.53 -8.38
N TYR A 92 -14.46 16.78 -7.84
CA TYR A 92 -13.76 18.05 -8.05
C TYR A 92 -13.29 18.31 -9.49
N TYR A 93 -13.32 17.29 -10.36
CA TYR A 93 -13.04 17.44 -11.79
C TYR A 93 -14.21 18.02 -12.58
N ASP A 94 -15.42 18.10 -12.01
CA ASP A 94 -16.57 18.66 -12.73
C ASP A 94 -16.32 20.13 -13.12
N THR A 95 -15.47 20.88 -12.38
CA THR A 95 -15.09 22.26 -12.76
C THR A 95 -14.24 22.33 -14.04
N ALA A 96 -13.46 21.28 -14.32
CA ALA A 96 -12.58 21.19 -15.47
C ALA A 96 -13.32 20.83 -16.76
N ASP A 97 -14.54 20.32 -16.62
CA ASP A 97 -15.43 20.04 -17.74
C ASP A 97 -16.11 21.33 -18.20
N LYS A 98 -16.31 21.50 -19.51
CA LYS A 98 -16.90 22.73 -20.07
C LYS A 98 -18.42 22.75 -19.99
N ASP A 99 -19.06 21.58 -19.87
CA ASP A 99 -20.50 21.46 -19.77
C ASP A 99 -20.96 21.62 -18.31
N PHE A 100 -20.14 21.17 -17.35
CA PHE A 100 -20.42 21.31 -15.91
C PHE A 100 -19.72 22.49 -15.22
N GLY A 101 -18.61 22.98 -15.76
CA GLY A 101 -17.72 23.94 -15.11
C GLY A 101 -17.24 25.08 -16.02
N ASP A 102 -16.14 25.72 -15.64
CA ASP A 102 -15.51 26.81 -16.41
C ASP A 102 -14.38 26.32 -17.34
N GLY A 103 -14.20 25.00 -17.42
CA GLY A 103 -13.16 24.35 -18.20
C GLY A 103 -11.78 24.40 -17.54
N LYS A 104 -11.65 24.85 -16.28
CA LYS A 104 -10.37 24.93 -15.56
C LYS A 104 -10.27 23.86 -14.50
N ALA A 105 -9.18 23.10 -14.57
CA ALA A 105 -8.83 22.15 -13.53
C ALA A 105 -8.38 22.89 -12.26
N LEU A 106 -8.92 22.49 -11.12
CA LEU A 106 -8.47 22.98 -9.82
C LEU A 106 -7.02 22.55 -9.57
N SER A 107 -6.24 23.45 -8.99
CA SER A 107 -4.96 23.10 -8.39
C SER A 107 -5.15 22.16 -7.19
N ILE A 108 -4.10 21.44 -6.79
CA ILE A 108 -4.14 20.55 -5.62
C ILE A 108 -4.63 21.30 -4.35
N PRO A 109 -4.15 22.51 -4.02
CA PRO A 109 -4.68 23.28 -2.89
C PRO A 109 -6.18 23.61 -2.99
N GLU A 110 -6.66 24.01 -4.16
CA GLU A 110 -8.09 24.34 -4.37
C GLU A 110 -8.96 23.09 -4.23
N ALA A 111 -8.56 21.97 -4.85
CA ALA A 111 -9.24 20.70 -4.69
C ALA A 111 -9.24 20.23 -3.22
N ALA A 112 -8.16 20.48 -2.46
CA ALA A 112 -8.10 20.14 -1.04
C ALA A 112 -8.99 21.03 -0.17
N ARG A 113 -9.14 22.32 -0.49
CA ARG A 113 -10.13 23.20 0.15
C ARG A 113 -11.56 22.76 -0.14
N GLY A 114 -11.85 22.35 -1.37
CA GLY A 114 -13.15 21.77 -1.71
C GLY A 114 -13.42 20.45 -0.98
N LEU A 115 -12.39 19.62 -0.76
CA LEU A 115 -12.51 18.40 0.06
C LEU A 115 -12.92 18.76 1.49
N ARG A 116 -12.27 19.76 2.10
CA ARG A 116 -12.66 20.27 3.42
C ARG A 116 -14.13 20.69 3.44
N ALA A 117 -14.57 21.49 2.46
CA ALA A 117 -15.97 21.92 2.37
C ALA A 117 -16.94 20.73 2.28
N LEU A 118 -16.62 19.74 1.45
CA LEU A 118 -17.41 18.50 1.33
C LEU A 118 -17.52 17.78 2.68
N LEU A 119 -16.43 17.65 3.46
CA LEU A 119 -16.48 16.95 4.75
C LEU A 119 -17.43 17.63 5.74
N TYR A 120 -17.49 18.96 5.75
CA TYR A 120 -18.46 19.70 6.58
C TYR A 120 -19.89 19.55 6.09
N GLN A 121 -20.12 19.54 4.78
CA GLN A 121 -21.43 19.26 4.20
C GLN A 121 -21.92 17.87 4.62
N LEU A 122 -21.07 16.83 4.49
CA LEU A 122 -21.42 15.47 4.88
C LEU A 122 -21.69 15.36 6.39
N ARG A 123 -20.89 16.05 7.21
CA ARG A 123 -21.13 16.14 8.66
C ARG A 123 -22.50 16.73 8.95
N ALA A 124 -22.89 17.80 8.28
CA ALA A 124 -24.19 18.43 8.42
C ALA A 124 -25.33 17.51 7.94
N GLN A 125 -25.21 16.88 6.78
CA GLN A 125 -26.23 15.97 6.23
C GLN A 125 -26.45 14.73 7.11
N MET A 126 -25.40 14.17 7.71
CA MET A 126 -25.52 12.96 8.54
C MET A 126 -25.94 13.27 9.98
N CYS A 127 -25.41 14.34 10.57
CA CYS A 127 -25.57 14.61 12.00
C CYS A 127 -26.67 15.62 12.31
N GLY A 128 -27.06 16.47 11.35
CA GLY A 128 -27.89 17.64 11.61
C GLY A 128 -27.28 18.52 12.69
N ALA A 129 -28.12 19.06 13.57
CA ALA A 129 -27.71 19.90 14.71
C ALA A 129 -27.33 19.09 15.97
N GLN A 130 -27.25 17.76 15.92
CA GLN A 130 -27.00 16.93 17.10
C GLN A 130 -25.51 16.93 17.47
N ALA A 131 -25.16 17.60 18.58
CA ALA A 131 -23.77 17.77 19.01
C ALA A 131 -23.02 16.45 19.21
N ASP A 132 -23.67 15.42 19.78
CA ASP A 132 -23.04 14.12 20.02
C ASP A 132 -22.70 13.38 18.72
N LEU A 133 -23.61 13.41 17.74
CA LEU A 133 -23.34 12.85 16.41
C LEU A 133 -22.25 13.63 15.69
N GLN A 134 -22.26 14.96 15.79
CA GLN A 134 -21.21 15.79 15.21
C GLN A 134 -19.83 15.49 15.82
N ARG A 135 -19.74 15.16 17.11
CA ARG A 135 -18.47 14.76 17.77
C ARG A 135 -17.99 13.38 17.35
N GLN A 136 -18.92 12.45 17.10
CA GLN A 136 -18.62 11.09 16.66
C GLN A 136 -18.31 10.98 15.16
N PHE A 137 -18.70 11.99 14.37
CA PHE A 137 -18.50 12.00 12.93
C PHE A 137 -17.02 11.82 12.58
N LYS A 138 -16.77 10.81 11.74
CA LYS A 138 -15.51 10.61 11.04
C LYS A 138 -15.79 10.20 9.60
N VAL A 139 -14.79 10.26 8.74
CA VAL A 139 -14.81 9.77 7.37
C VAL A 139 -13.62 8.86 7.08
N HIS A 140 -13.78 7.94 6.14
CA HIS A 140 -12.68 7.27 5.48
C HIS A 140 -12.43 7.92 4.11
N LEU A 141 -11.16 8.18 3.79
CA LEU A 141 -10.77 8.70 2.49
C LEU A 141 -10.14 7.58 1.67
N VAL A 142 -10.62 7.36 0.46
CA VAL A 142 -10.07 6.37 -0.48
C VAL A 142 -9.64 7.10 -1.75
N ALA A 143 -8.34 7.26 -1.93
CA ALA A 143 -7.80 8.05 -3.01
C ALA A 143 -7.13 7.20 -4.07
N HIS A 144 -7.11 7.67 -5.32
CA HIS A 144 -6.37 7.04 -6.42
C HIS A 144 -5.47 8.07 -7.12
N SER A 145 -4.25 7.67 -7.47
CA SER A 145 -3.31 8.49 -8.24
C SER A 145 -3.12 9.87 -7.60
N MET A 146 -3.22 10.96 -8.37
CA MET A 146 -3.13 12.35 -7.91
C MET A 146 -4.14 12.72 -6.80
N GLY A 147 -5.27 12.01 -6.70
CA GLY A 147 -6.26 12.25 -5.64
C GLY A 147 -5.66 12.03 -4.25
N GLY A 148 -4.65 11.17 -4.12
CA GLY A 148 -3.92 10.99 -2.86
C GLY A 148 -3.09 12.23 -2.48
N LEU A 149 -2.66 13.04 -3.45
CA LEU A 149 -1.97 14.30 -3.20
C LEU A 149 -2.94 15.40 -2.75
N VAL A 150 -4.17 15.40 -3.28
CA VAL A 150 -5.27 16.25 -2.78
C VAL A 150 -5.57 15.92 -1.31
N VAL A 151 -5.69 14.63 -0.99
CA VAL A 151 -5.88 14.17 0.39
C VAL A 151 -4.71 14.58 1.28
N ARG A 152 -3.47 14.43 0.82
CA ARG A 152 -2.29 14.83 1.60
C ARG A 152 -2.20 16.35 1.80
N ALA A 153 -2.50 17.16 0.79
CA ALA A 153 -2.57 18.61 0.95
C ALA A 153 -3.62 19.00 2.00
N PHE A 154 -4.81 18.36 1.98
CA PHE A 154 -5.80 18.52 3.03
C PHE A 154 -5.30 18.08 4.42
N LEU A 155 -4.45 17.05 4.53
CA LEU A 155 -3.98 16.54 5.81
C LEU A 155 -2.73 17.22 6.37
N GLN A 156 -2.00 17.98 5.54
CA GLN A 156 -0.69 18.53 5.90
C GLN A 156 -0.63 20.05 5.82
N ASN A 157 -1.34 20.70 4.90
CA ASN A 157 -1.16 22.13 4.70
C ASN A 157 -2.01 22.95 5.70
N ASP A 158 -1.37 23.76 6.54
CA ASP A 158 -2.05 24.56 7.58
C ASP A 158 -2.88 25.71 7.00
N GLU A 159 -2.60 26.15 5.76
CA GLU A 159 -3.41 27.14 5.03
C GLU A 159 -4.70 26.53 4.44
N ILE A 160 -4.82 25.21 4.45
CA ILE A 160 -5.97 24.48 3.89
C ILE A 160 -6.87 23.94 5.00
N SER A 161 -6.26 23.38 6.05
CA SER A 161 -6.98 22.68 7.12
C SER A 161 -6.36 22.90 8.50
N THR A 162 -7.21 22.84 9.50
CA THR A 162 -6.88 22.88 10.93
C THR A 162 -6.73 21.46 11.51
N PRO A 163 -6.13 21.30 12.71
CA PRO A 163 -6.14 20.03 13.42
C PRO A 163 -7.55 19.43 13.58
N GLU A 164 -8.56 20.26 13.82
CA GLU A 164 -9.97 19.86 13.96
C GLU A 164 -10.53 19.29 12.65
N ASP A 165 -10.19 19.92 11.51
CA ASP A 165 -10.57 19.42 10.18
C ASP A 165 -9.94 18.05 9.92
N ARG A 166 -8.64 17.90 10.19
CA ARG A 166 -7.89 16.66 10.01
C ARG A 166 -8.43 15.53 10.89
N ASN A 167 -8.90 15.88 12.09
CA ASN A 167 -9.52 14.94 13.01
C ASN A 167 -10.85 14.37 12.48
N LEU A 168 -11.50 14.98 11.49
CA LEU A 168 -12.66 14.37 10.82
C LEU A 168 -12.27 13.09 10.05
N VAL A 169 -10.99 12.89 9.71
CA VAL A 169 -10.54 11.72 8.97
C VAL A 169 -10.13 10.60 9.92
N SER A 170 -10.80 9.45 9.80
CA SER A 170 -10.46 8.23 10.56
C SER A 170 -9.29 7.48 9.91
N LYS A 171 -9.37 7.20 8.60
CA LYS A 171 -8.37 6.41 7.87
C LYS A 171 -8.28 6.86 6.42
N VAL A 172 -7.10 6.73 5.83
CA VAL A 172 -6.82 7.03 4.43
C VAL A 172 -6.27 5.79 3.73
N PHE A 173 -6.85 5.42 2.60
CA PHE A 173 -6.33 4.36 1.74
C PHE A 173 -6.01 4.95 0.37
N THR A 174 -4.78 4.74 -0.14
CA THR A 174 -4.38 5.25 -1.45
C THR A 174 -4.04 4.12 -2.41
N TYR A 175 -4.61 4.17 -3.61
CA TYR A 175 -4.23 3.36 -4.76
C TYR A 175 -3.23 4.11 -5.63
N ALA A 176 -2.02 3.58 -5.78
CA ALA A 176 -1.04 4.05 -6.76
C ALA A 176 -0.78 5.58 -6.75
N THR A 177 -0.76 6.21 -5.57
CA THR A 177 -0.44 7.64 -5.46
C THR A 177 1.07 7.86 -5.55
N PRO A 178 1.55 8.82 -6.37
CA PRO A 178 2.97 9.21 -6.44
C PRO A 178 3.36 10.09 -5.24
N HIS A 179 3.44 9.50 -4.05
CA HIS A 179 3.73 10.19 -2.79
C HIS A 179 5.05 10.95 -2.77
N ASN A 180 6.06 10.48 -3.51
CA ASN A 180 7.34 11.17 -3.66
C ASN A 180 7.57 11.72 -5.09
N GLY A 181 6.48 12.03 -5.80
CA GLY A 181 6.52 12.56 -7.16
C GLY A 181 6.72 11.49 -8.24
N ILE A 182 6.82 11.97 -9.48
CA ILE A 182 7.07 11.14 -10.68
C ILE A 182 8.38 11.62 -11.30
N GLU A 183 9.23 10.68 -11.68
CA GLU A 183 10.47 10.97 -12.40
C GLU A 183 10.33 10.48 -13.83
N MET A 184 10.54 11.36 -14.81
CA MET A 184 10.59 11.02 -16.23
C MET A 184 12.00 11.26 -16.74
N ALA A 185 12.82 10.20 -16.71
CA ALA A 185 14.15 10.01 -17.34
C ALA A 185 14.90 11.21 -17.97
N GLY A 186 14.98 12.38 -17.31
CA GLY A 186 15.85 13.50 -17.67
C GLY A 186 15.67 14.16 -19.05
N ILE A 187 14.57 13.91 -19.80
CA ILE A 187 14.41 14.41 -21.18
C ILE A 187 13.21 15.37 -21.30
N ASN A 188 13.42 16.44 -22.06
CA ASN A 188 12.42 17.46 -22.41
C ASN A 188 11.38 16.87 -23.38
N VAL A 189 10.16 16.62 -22.88
CA VAL A 189 9.04 16.14 -23.70
C VAL A 189 8.45 17.33 -24.50
N PRO A 190 8.19 17.20 -25.82
CA PRO A 190 7.65 18.30 -26.62
C PRO A 190 6.30 18.79 -26.10
N ALA A 191 6.11 20.12 -26.05
CA ALA A 191 4.89 20.79 -25.60
C ALA A 191 3.61 20.34 -26.34
N ALA A 192 3.74 19.73 -27.53
CA ALA A 192 2.64 19.14 -28.30
C ALA A 192 1.93 17.97 -27.59
N PHE A 193 2.44 17.48 -26.45
CA PHE A 193 1.81 16.44 -25.66
C PHE A 193 0.78 16.93 -24.62
N GLY A 194 0.67 18.22 -24.31
CA GLY A 194 -0.49 18.84 -23.61
C GLY A 194 -1.08 18.19 -22.33
N LEU A 195 -0.43 17.21 -21.67
CA LEU A 195 -1.14 16.25 -20.81
C LEU A 195 -0.79 16.20 -19.33
N TRP A 196 -0.02 17.14 -18.83
CA TRP A 196 0.47 17.05 -17.47
C TRP A 196 0.65 18.45 -16.92
N ASP A 197 -0.02 18.78 -15.83
CA ASP A 197 0.55 19.75 -14.91
C ASP A 197 1.71 19.05 -14.19
N MET A 198 2.80 18.74 -14.92
CA MET A 198 3.97 17.98 -14.44
C MET A 198 4.54 18.61 -13.16
N ASN A 199 4.33 19.91 -13.00
CA ASN A 199 4.66 20.66 -11.80
C ASN A 199 4.03 20.03 -10.55
N ASN A 200 2.81 19.49 -10.62
CA ASN A 200 2.16 18.87 -9.45
C ASN A 200 2.91 17.65 -8.90
N PHE A 201 3.75 17.00 -9.71
CA PHE A 201 4.57 15.84 -9.31
C PHE A 201 6.05 16.17 -9.11
N ASN A 202 6.44 17.43 -9.33
CA ASN A 202 7.78 17.90 -9.03
C ASN A 202 7.95 18.10 -7.53
N ARG A 203 8.97 17.48 -6.92
CA ARG A 203 9.17 17.50 -5.46
C ARG A 203 9.23 18.90 -4.86
N GLY A 204 9.81 19.89 -5.54
CA GLY A 204 9.84 21.28 -5.07
C GLY A 204 8.44 21.88 -4.95
N ARG A 205 7.60 21.67 -5.96
CA ARG A 205 6.19 22.10 -5.93
C ARG A 205 5.35 21.27 -4.95
N MET A 206 5.63 19.97 -4.83
CA MET A 206 5.01 19.12 -3.82
C MET A 206 5.28 19.63 -2.41
N ALA A 207 6.52 19.98 -2.10
CA ALA A 207 6.89 20.55 -0.82
C ALA A 207 6.09 21.83 -0.51
N GLU A 208 5.84 22.68 -1.51
CA GLU A 208 5.01 23.88 -1.34
C GLU A 208 3.56 23.56 -0.94
N TYR A 209 2.85 22.75 -1.72
CA TYR A 209 1.42 22.51 -1.43
C TYR A 209 1.19 21.50 -0.31
N LEU A 210 2.18 20.67 0.03
CA LEU A 210 2.16 19.77 1.19
C LEU A 210 2.67 20.44 2.47
N ASP A 211 3.17 21.67 2.38
CA ASP A 211 3.75 22.41 3.51
C ASP A 211 4.89 21.63 4.19
N LEU A 212 5.87 21.24 3.37
CA LEU A 212 7.07 20.51 3.78
C LEU A 212 8.34 21.33 3.48
N PRO A 213 9.45 21.10 4.22
CA PRO A 213 10.74 21.69 3.89
C PRO A 213 11.20 21.28 2.47
N ARG A 214 11.78 22.22 1.73
CA ARG A 214 12.18 22.01 0.32
C ARG A 214 13.52 21.29 0.16
N ASP A 215 14.32 21.21 1.23
CA ASP A 215 15.70 20.74 1.25
C ASP A 215 15.86 19.24 1.56
N GLU A 216 14.79 18.56 2.01
CA GLU A 216 14.85 17.15 2.40
C GLU A 216 15.00 16.15 1.23
N GLY A 217 14.92 16.61 -0.03
CA GLY A 217 15.07 15.78 -1.24
C GLY A 217 13.96 14.75 -1.47
N ARG A 218 13.17 14.45 -0.44
CA ARG A 218 11.96 13.61 -0.47
C ARG A 218 10.77 14.37 0.11
N VAL A 219 9.59 13.99 -0.33
CA VAL A 219 8.31 14.63 0.05
C VAL A 219 7.24 13.62 0.39
N ASP A 220 7.61 12.40 0.78
CA ASP A 220 6.71 11.31 1.15
C ASP A 220 6.46 11.17 2.65
N THR A 221 6.81 12.17 3.46
CA THR A 221 6.41 12.26 4.87
C THR A 221 5.03 12.94 5.03
N LEU A 222 4.32 12.62 6.12
CA LEU A 222 3.12 13.36 6.55
C LEU A 222 3.44 14.56 7.45
N GLY A 223 4.73 14.83 7.69
CA GLY A 223 5.18 15.98 8.49
C GLY A 223 4.69 15.98 9.94
N GLY A 224 4.34 14.81 10.49
CA GLY A 224 3.77 14.68 11.84
C GLY A 224 2.34 15.21 11.99
N LYS A 225 1.71 15.72 10.92
CA LYS A 225 0.36 16.35 10.97
C LYS A 225 -0.78 15.33 10.86
N PHE A 226 -0.49 14.11 10.43
CA PHE A 226 -1.42 12.99 10.45
C PHE A 226 -0.67 11.68 10.78
N ASP A 227 -1.29 10.84 11.60
CA ASP A 227 -0.73 9.54 11.99
C ASP A 227 -0.56 8.60 10.78
N ALA A 228 0.68 8.28 10.45
CA ALA A 228 1.03 7.38 9.35
C ALA A 228 0.42 5.98 9.50
N GLN A 229 0.13 5.51 10.71
CA GLN A 229 -0.51 4.21 10.93
C GLN A 229 -1.97 4.17 10.46
N ARG A 230 -2.61 5.35 10.31
CA ARG A 230 -3.96 5.53 9.75
C ARG A 230 -3.94 5.85 8.24
N PHE A 231 -2.78 5.72 7.59
CA PHE A 231 -2.60 5.95 6.16
C PHE A 231 -2.08 4.67 5.50
N PHE A 232 -2.76 4.12 4.51
CA PHE A 232 -2.37 2.87 3.86
C PHE A 232 -2.04 3.08 2.39
N CYS A 233 -0.85 2.60 1.97
CA CYS A 233 -0.41 2.69 0.58
C CYS A 233 -0.54 1.34 -0.13
N PHE A 234 -1.46 1.25 -1.10
CA PHE A 234 -1.58 0.11 -1.99
C PHE A 234 -0.91 0.40 -3.33
N VAL A 235 0.14 -0.37 -3.63
CA VAL A 235 1.10 -0.09 -4.69
C VAL A 235 1.00 -1.14 -5.79
N GLY A 236 0.86 -0.69 -7.02
CA GLY A 236 0.99 -1.54 -8.20
C GLY A 236 2.45 -1.79 -8.55
N THR A 237 2.75 -2.94 -9.14
CA THR A 237 4.12 -3.29 -9.55
C THR A 237 4.20 -3.85 -10.98
N ASN A 238 3.12 -3.73 -11.77
CA ASN A 238 3.09 -4.23 -13.15
C ASN A 238 3.18 -3.08 -14.16
N HIS A 239 4.41 -2.80 -14.61
CA HIS A 239 4.66 -1.82 -15.66
C HIS A 239 4.26 -2.26 -17.07
N ARG A 240 4.09 -3.57 -17.30
CA ARG A 240 3.90 -4.14 -18.66
C ARG A 240 2.49 -3.92 -19.20
N ASP A 241 1.51 -3.88 -18.31
CA ASP A 241 0.07 -3.81 -18.65
C ASP A 241 -0.51 -2.40 -18.58
N TYR A 242 0.34 -1.36 -18.65
CA TYR A 242 -0.10 0.04 -18.72
C TYR A 242 0.06 0.59 -20.15
N PRO A 243 -1.02 0.61 -20.97
CA PRO A 243 -0.94 0.97 -22.39
C PRO A 243 -0.95 2.48 -22.68
N VAL A 244 -0.97 3.33 -21.65
CA VAL A 244 -1.12 4.79 -21.80
C VAL A 244 0.06 5.38 -22.58
N ALA A 245 -0.25 6.32 -23.49
CA ALA A 245 0.69 6.95 -24.41
C ALA A 245 1.46 5.98 -25.32
N GLY A 246 0.83 4.88 -25.77
CA GLY A 246 1.43 3.95 -26.74
C GLY A 246 2.66 3.19 -26.22
N GLY A 247 2.83 3.09 -24.89
CA GLY A 247 3.98 2.43 -24.26
C GLY A 247 5.17 3.36 -23.97
N LEU A 248 5.08 4.67 -24.26
CA LEU A 248 6.16 5.63 -23.97
C LEU A 248 6.34 5.86 -22.46
N ALA A 249 5.24 5.87 -21.68
CA ALA A 249 5.29 5.98 -20.21
C ALA A 249 6.05 4.80 -19.56
N ARG A 250 5.91 3.59 -20.13
CA ARG A 250 6.61 2.38 -19.69
C ARG A 250 8.13 2.48 -19.83
N ALA A 251 8.61 3.09 -20.92
CA ALA A 251 10.04 3.28 -21.16
C ALA A 251 10.68 4.27 -20.18
N LEU A 252 9.89 5.22 -19.64
CA LEU A 252 10.37 6.32 -18.80
C LEU A 252 10.30 6.03 -17.30
N ALA A 253 9.31 5.26 -16.83
CA ALA A 253 9.15 4.92 -15.40
C ALA A 253 10.10 3.79 -14.93
N GLY A 254 10.56 2.93 -15.85
CA GLY A 254 11.40 1.76 -15.53
C GLY A 254 10.62 0.55 -15.02
N GLU A 255 11.28 -0.61 -14.95
CA GLU A 255 10.63 -1.90 -14.69
C GLU A 255 10.06 -2.05 -13.26
N MET A 256 10.58 -1.30 -12.29
CA MET A 256 10.12 -1.28 -10.89
C MET A 256 9.02 -0.23 -10.66
N SER A 257 7.93 -0.32 -11.43
CA SER A 257 6.79 0.63 -11.40
C SER A 257 5.45 -0.06 -11.68
N ASP A 258 4.34 0.66 -11.49
CA ASP A 258 3.01 0.24 -11.97
C ASP A 258 2.73 0.67 -13.43
N GLY A 259 3.75 1.14 -14.14
CA GLY A 259 3.67 1.70 -15.49
C GLY A 259 3.65 3.23 -15.51
N LEU A 260 3.50 3.87 -14.35
CA LEU A 260 3.58 5.33 -14.21
C LEU A 260 4.41 5.74 -12.99
N VAL A 261 4.11 5.16 -11.83
CA VAL A 261 4.72 5.50 -10.54
C VAL A 261 5.73 4.43 -10.15
N LYS A 262 6.99 4.85 -9.91
CA LYS A 262 8.03 3.97 -9.38
C LYS A 262 7.67 3.50 -7.98
N ILE A 263 7.97 2.24 -7.67
CA ILE A 263 7.70 1.62 -6.36
C ILE A 263 8.33 2.44 -5.22
N GLU A 264 9.53 3.00 -5.42
CA GLU A 264 10.24 3.84 -4.45
C GLU A 264 9.56 5.17 -4.10
N ASN A 265 8.63 5.62 -4.95
CA ASN A 265 7.88 6.88 -4.81
C ASN A 265 6.41 6.66 -4.45
N ALA A 266 5.96 5.41 -4.34
CA ALA A 266 4.54 5.06 -4.22
C ALA A 266 4.05 4.87 -2.77
N THR A 267 4.86 5.24 -1.78
CA THR A 267 4.56 4.99 -0.36
C THR A 267 4.87 6.22 0.48
N VAL A 268 4.08 6.43 1.54
CA VAL A 268 4.37 7.41 2.59
C VAL A 268 5.33 6.80 3.62
N ALA A 269 6.25 7.57 4.18
CA ALA A 269 7.14 7.14 5.26
C ALA A 269 6.33 6.61 6.45
N ASP A 270 6.80 5.53 7.08
CA ASP A 270 6.19 4.86 8.25
C ASP A 270 4.76 4.31 8.07
N SER A 271 4.15 4.52 6.90
CA SER A 271 2.82 4.02 6.60
C SER A 271 2.84 2.52 6.29
N PRO A 272 1.81 1.76 6.75
CA PRO A 272 1.58 0.40 6.28
C PRO A 272 1.33 0.39 4.78
N ARG A 273 1.84 -0.66 4.13
CA ARG A 273 1.83 -0.78 2.68
C ARG A 273 1.67 -2.21 2.20
N ALA A 274 1.06 -2.36 1.03
CA ALA A 274 0.97 -3.62 0.32
C ALA A 274 1.27 -3.41 -1.17
N PHE A 275 1.80 -4.44 -1.79
CA PHE A 275 2.22 -4.47 -3.19
C PHE A 275 1.45 -5.55 -3.93
N ALA A 276 1.01 -5.28 -5.15
CA ALA A 276 0.36 -6.27 -5.99
C ALA A 276 0.83 -6.14 -7.44
N PHE A 277 0.90 -7.26 -8.16
CA PHE A 277 1.26 -7.24 -9.58
C PHE A 277 0.10 -6.73 -10.45
N ARG A 278 -0.19 -5.44 -10.31
CA ARG A 278 -1.25 -4.68 -10.97
C ARG A 278 -0.67 -3.41 -11.57
N CYS A 279 -1.25 -2.94 -12.67
CA CYS A 279 -0.85 -1.68 -13.30
C CYS A 279 -1.57 -0.48 -12.65
N HIS A 280 -1.21 0.73 -13.06
CA HIS A 280 -1.73 1.96 -12.46
C HIS A 280 -3.26 2.12 -12.59
N SER A 281 -3.83 1.76 -13.75
CA SER A 281 -5.28 1.89 -14.04
C SER A 281 -5.74 0.89 -15.11
N GLY A 282 -7.03 0.94 -15.47
CA GLY A 282 -7.62 0.07 -16.48
C GLY A 282 -8.04 -1.31 -15.94
N PRO A 283 -8.40 -2.27 -16.83
CA PRO A 283 -8.94 -3.57 -16.42
C PRO A 283 -8.00 -4.44 -15.57
N TYR A 284 -6.69 -4.20 -15.65
CA TYR A 284 -5.68 -4.90 -14.83
C TYR A 284 -5.15 -4.01 -13.69
N GLY A 285 -5.78 -2.84 -13.49
CA GLY A 285 -5.31 -1.79 -12.60
C GLY A 285 -5.51 -2.09 -11.12
N VAL A 286 -4.79 -1.37 -10.27
CA VAL A 286 -4.86 -1.53 -8.80
C VAL A 286 -6.26 -1.33 -8.21
N VAL A 287 -7.07 -0.41 -8.75
CA VAL A 287 -8.45 -0.16 -8.29
C VAL A 287 -9.36 -1.34 -8.66
N ASN A 288 -9.17 -1.92 -9.84
CA ASN A 288 -10.03 -2.95 -10.40
C ASN A 288 -9.51 -4.35 -10.05
N SER A 289 -9.09 -4.54 -8.80
CA SER A 289 -8.42 -5.76 -8.34
C SER A 289 -8.97 -6.30 -7.03
N GLU A 290 -9.04 -7.64 -6.93
CA GLU A 290 -9.44 -8.32 -5.70
C GLU A 290 -8.43 -8.05 -4.58
N GLU A 291 -7.13 -7.99 -4.90
CA GLU A 291 -6.08 -7.65 -3.95
C GLU A 291 -6.28 -6.26 -3.34
N GLY A 292 -6.61 -5.28 -4.19
CA GLY A 292 -6.88 -3.91 -3.80
C GLY A 292 -8.12 -3.79 -2.91
N TYR A 293 -9.18 -4.53 -3.24
CA TYR A 293 -10.40 -4.57 -2.43
C TYR A 293 -10.19 -5.26 -1.08
N GLN A 294 -9.53 -6.42 -1.07
CA GLN A 294 -9.30 -7.21 0.14
C GLN A 294 -8.38 -6.48 1.12
N ASN A 295 -7.43 -5.67 0.64
CA ASN A 295 -6.65 -4.76 1.49
C ASN A 295 -7.48 -3.57 1.98
N LEU A 296 -8.27 -2.92 1.10
CA LEU A 296 -9.13 -1.79 1.49
C LEU A 296 -10.04 -2.15 2.66
N VAL A 297 -10.82 -3.22 2.55
CA VAL A 297 -11.81 -3.56 3.59
C VAL A 297 -11.16 -4.06 4.88
N ARG A 298 -10.00 -4.72 4.82
CA ARG A 298 -9.26 -5.12 6.02
C ARG A 298 -8.57 -3.95 6.70
N PHE A 299 -8.09 -2.98 5.93
CA PHE A 299 -7.54 -1.76 6.50
C PHE A 299 -8.63 -0.92 7.15
N LEU A 300 -9.77 -0.72 6.49
CA LEU A 300 -10.88 0.07 7.03
C LEU A 300 -11.54 -0.62 8.23
N PHE A 301 -11.92 -1.89 8.08
CA PHE A 301 -12.82 -2.58 9.01
C PHE A 301 -12.18 -3.74 9.80
N GLY A 302 -11.01 -4.19 9.39
CA GLY A 302 -10.29 -5.26 10.09
C GLY A 302 -9.79 -4.81 11.46
N ASN A 303 -9.57 -5.79 12.33
CA ASN A 303 -9.25 -5.57 13.74
C ASN A 303 -7.88 -6.13 14.16
N LEU A 304 -7.08 -6.59 13.20
CA LEU A 304 -5.75 -7.15 13.42
C LEU A 304 -4.80 -6.66 12.34
N ARG A 305 -3.57 -6.32 12.70
CA ARG A 305 -2.46 -6.12 11.76
C ARG A 305 -1.26 -6.95 12.20
N VAL A 306 -0.56 -7.54 11.24
CA VAL A 306 0.73 -8.20 11.47
C VAL A 306 1.76 -7.55 10.56
N ASP A 307 2.82 -7.03 11.17
CA ASP A 307 3.98 -6.48 10.49
C ASP A 307 5.11 -7.51 10.50
N GLY A 308 5.77 -7.72 9.36
CA GLY A 308 6.84 -8.70 9.21
C GLY A 308 8.13 -8.07 8.75
N VAL A 309 9.18 -8.18 9.58
CA VAL A 309 10.54 -7.73 9.27
C VAL A 309 11.48 -8.93 9.28
N LEU A 310 12.35 -9.00 8.27
CA LEU A 310 13.40 -10.01 8.23
C LEU A 310 14.70 -9.44 8.80
N GLU A 311 15.07 -9.87 10.00
CA GLU A 311 16.38 -9.60 10.58
C GLU A 311 17.37 -10.62 10.01
N VAL A 312 18.41 -10.17 9.33
CA VAL A 312 19.35 -11.07 8.66
C VAL A 312 20.61 -11.17 9.50
N GLN A 313 20.93 -12.37 10.00
CA GLN A 313 22.16 -12.56 10.79
C GLN A 313 23.31 -13.15 9.98
N ALA A 314 23.03 -13.93 8.94
CA ALA A 314 24.06 -14.46 8.05
C ALA A 314 23.56 -14.65 6.61
N LEU A 315 24.34 -14.13 5.67
CA LEU A 315 24.17 -14.35 4.23
C LEU A 315 25.36 -15.16 3.72
N PRO A 316 25.19 -16.45 3.39
CA PRO A 316 26.30 -17.29 2.99
C PRO A 316 26.79 -16.89 1.60
N LEU A 317 28.12 -16.84 1.44
CA LEU A 317 28.77 -16.68 0.15
C LEU A 317 29.09 -18.06 -0.46
N PRO A 318 29.03 -18.22 -1.80
CA PRO A 318 29.51 -19.43 -2.45
C PRO A 318 30.96 -19.75 -2.05
N PRO A 319 31.38 -21.04 -1.99
CA PRO A 319 32.69 -21.42 -1.50
C PRO A 319 33.87 -20.70 -2.18
N SER A 320 33.79 -20.46 -3.48
CA SER A 320 34.81 -19.74 -4.26
C SER A 320 34.84 -18.24 -3.97
N VAL A 321 33.68 -17.61 -3.75
CA VAL A 321 33.55 -16.20 -3.35
C VAL A 321 34.04 -16.00 -1.92
N GLU A 322 33.70 -16.90 -0.99
CA GLU A 322 34.19 -16.88 0.39
C GLU A 322 35.72 -17.06 0.44
N LYS A 323 36.27 -17.97 -0.38
CA LYS A 323 37.72 -18.13 -0.52
C LYS A 323 38.40 -16.87 -1.06
N ALA A 324 37.75 -16.14 -1.98
CA ALA A 324 38.25 -14.86 -2.46
C ALA A 324 38.23 -13.78 -1.37
N ARG A 325 37.14 -13.69 -0.60
CA ARG A 325 37.00 -12.78 0.55
C ARG A 325 38.10 -13.02 1.59
N ARG A 326 38.33 -14.28 1.97
CA ARG A 326 39.40 -14.66 2.92
C ARG A 326 40.82 -14.35 2.43
N ARG A 327 41.00 -14.17 1.12
CA ARG A 327 42.27 -13.73 0.50
C ARG A 327 42.38 -12.20 0.40
N GLY A 328 41.51 -11.44 1.08
CA GLY A 328 41.51 -9.98 1.09
C GLY A 328 40.96 -9.34 -0.20
N LYS A 329 40.25 -10.09 -1.05
CA LYS A 329 39.60 -9.49 -2.22
C LYS A 329 38.34 -8.75 -1.80
N SER A 330 38.08 -7.60 -2.41
CA SER A 330 36.84 -6.85 -2.21
C SER A 330 35.67 -7.62 -2.84
N ILE A 331 34.62 -7.86 -2.06
CA ILE A 331 33.39 -8.53 -2.49
C ILE A 331 32.25 -7.55 -2.38
N ARG A 332 31.44 -7.40 -3.44
CA ARG A 332 30.15 -6.71 -3.35
C ARG A 332 29.03 -7.64 -3.76
N ALA A 333 27.93 -7.58 -3.02
CA ALA A 333 26.73 -8.37 -3.26
C ALA A 333 25.49 -7.55 -2.91
N SER A 334 24.41 -7.79 -3.63
CA SER A 334 23.07 -7.38 -3.24
C SER A 334 22.14 -8.58 -3.26
N TYR A 335 21.06 -8.47 -2.51
CA TYR A 335 20.16 -9.59 -2.24
C TYR A 335 18.74 -9.21 -2.55
N TYR A 336 18.05 -10.11 -3.25
CA TYR A 336 16.62 -10.08 -3.43
C TYR A 336 15.93 -10.75 -2.26
N PHE A 337 14.95 -10.07 -1.68
CA PHE A 337 14.00 -10.64 -0.73
C PHE A 337 12.62 -10.62 -1.40
N GLU A 338 12.12 -11.81 -1.71
CA GLU A 338 10.79 -12.02 -2.25
C GLU A 338 9.86 -12.41 -1.11
N CYS A 339 8.69 -11.77 -1.03
CA CYS A 339 7.70 -12.08 0.00
C CYS A 339 6.30 -12.04 -0.60
N SER A 340 5.45 -13.00 -0.24
CA SER A 340 4.03 -12.91 -0.52
C SER A 340 3.17 -13.44 0.62
N VAL A 341 2.06 -12.77 0.89
CA VAL A 341 1.19 -13.05 2.06
C VAL A 341 -0.23 -13.35 1.60
N SER A 342 -0.78 -14.47 2.05
CA SER A 342 -2.14 -14.89 1.70
C SER A 342 -2.92 -15.35 2.94
N PRO A 343 -4.11 -14.81 3.23
CA PRO A 343 -4.95 -15.30 4.32
C PRO A 343 -5.53 -16.66 3.96
N ARG A 344 -5.92 -17.45 4.97
CA ARG A 344 -6.62 -18.72 4.75
C ARG A 344 -7.88 -18.49 3.92
N GLY A 345 -8.05 -19.32 2.89
CA GLY A 345 -9.19 -19.24 1.97
C GLY A 345 -9.05 -18.16 0.89
N ALA A 346 -7.88 -17.52 0.75
CA ALA A 346 -7.63 -16.63 -0.39
C ALA A 346 -7.62 -17.46 -1.69
N LEU A 347 -8.63 -17.24 -2.53
CA LEU A 347 -8.75 -17.87 -3.84
C LEU A 347 -8.34 -16.87 -4.92
N GLY A 348 -7.11 -17.02 -5.43
CA GLY A 348 -6.63 -16.24 -6.56
C GLY A 348 -6.22 -14.79 -6.26
N TYR A 349 -5.98 -14.44 -4.99
CA TYR A 349 -5.45 -13.13 -4.61
C TYR A 349 -4.42 -13.26 -3.47
N ARG A 350 -3.56 -12.25 -3.32
CA ARG A 350 -2.62 -12.10 -2.21
C ARG A 350 -2.86 -10.76 -1.52
N LEU A 351 -2.58 -10.66 -0.22
CA LEU A 351 -2.63 -9.36 0.47
C LEU A 351 -1.44 -8.49 0.11
N THR A 352 -0.27 -9.10 -0.11
CA THR A 352 0.88 -8.42 -0.70
C THR A 352 1.76 -9.43 -1.42
N GLU A 353 2.46 -8.98 -2.45
CA GLU A 353 3.48 -9.75 -3.16
C GLU A 353 4.60 -8.85 -3.70
N ARG A 354 5.83 -9.28 -3.50
CA ARG A 354 7.04 -8.68 -4.05
C ARG A 354 7.94 -9.79 -4.54
N ARG A 355 8.21 -9.85 -5.85
CA ARG A 355 8.91 -10.98 -6.47
C ARG A 355 9.91 -10.50 -7.52
N ARG A 356 10.91 -11.33 -7.81
CA ARG A 356 11.96 -11.02 -8.79
C ARG A 356 11.41 -11.05 -10.21
N ASP A 357 10.56 -12.03 -10.52
CA ASP A 357 9.90 -12.20 -11.82
C ASP A 357 8.92 -11.05 -12.14
N THR A 358 8.41 -10.37 -11.12
CA THR A 358 7.57 -9.17 -11.25
C THR A 358 8.32 -7.86 -11.02
N TYR A 359 9.66 -7.87 -10.99
CA TYR A 359 10.51 -6.68 -10.80
C TYR A 359 10.12 -5.85 -9.56
N SER A 360 9.72 -6.52 -8.49
CA SER A 360 9.24 -5.85 -7.28
C SER A 360 9.90 -6.35 -6.01
N ALA A 361 10.75 -7.37 -6.07
CA ALA A 361 11.52 -7.87 -4.93
C ALA A 361 12.23 -6.73 -4.17
N ILE A 362 12.36 -6.88 -2.85
CA ILE A 362 13.13 -5.94 -2.04
C ILE A 362 14.61 -6.17 -2.35
N LEU A 363 15.35 -5.10 -2.63
CA LEU A 363 16.80 -5.14 -2.81
C LEU A 363 17.50 -4.54 -1.60
N ARG A 364 18.55 -5.21 -1.11
CA ARG A 364 19.48 -4.67 -0.09
C ARG A 364 20.91 -5.03 -0.43
N GLY A 365 21.84 -4.10 -0.18
CA GLY A 365 23.26 -4.38 -0.22
C GLY A 365 23.71 -5.23 0.98
N TYR A 366 24.84 -5.93 0.84
CA TYR A 366 25.47 -6.65 1.96
C TYR A 366 25.81 -5.70 3.12
N ASP A 367 26.45 -4.58 2.82
CA ASP A 367 26.95 -3.64 3.83
C ASP A 367 25.79 -2.99 4.62
N GLU A 368 24.70 -2.65 3.94
CA GLU A 368 23.47 -2.14 4.57
C GLU A 368 22.83 -3.10 5.58
N LEU A 369 23.17 -4.40 5.55
CA LEU A 369 22.59 -5.43 6.41
C LEU A 369 23.56 -5.93 7.48
N LEU A 370 24.83 -6.12 7.15
CA LEU A 370 25.77 -6.88 7.97
C LEU A 370 27.10 -6.16 8.24
N ASN A 371 27.39 -5.05 7.56
CA ASN A 371 28.67 -4.34 7.68
C ASN A 371 28.45 -2.82 7.66
N LEU A 372 27.96 -2.30 8.80
CA LEU A 372 27.58 -0.90 8.93
C LEU A 372 28.77 0.07 8.97
N GLU A 373 29.97 -0.41 9.32
CA GLU A 373 31.19 0.40 9.41
C GLU A 373 31.52 1.12 8.10
N ASP A 374 31.11 0.55 6.96
CA ASP A 374 31.30 1.11 5.62
C ASP A 374 30.08 1.93 5.13
N THR A 375 29.16 2.31 6.02
CA THR A 375 27.93 3.04 5.69
C THR A 375 27.66 4.18 6.67
N ASP A 376 26.93 5.21 6.24
CA ASP A 376 26.47 6.30 7.12
C ASP A 376 25.25 5.90 7.99
N ARG A 377 25.15 4.63 8.43
CA ARG A 377 23.97 4.09 9.13
C ARG A 377 24.32 3.54 10.51
N ASP A 378 23.53 3.94 11.50
CA ASP A 378 23.64 3.45 12.88
C ASP A 378 22.97 2.08 13.11
N ALA A 379 22.15 1.62 12.16
CA ALA A 379 21.41 0.36 12.28
C ALA A 379 21.24 -0.35 10.93
N PRO A 380 21.13 -1.70 10.93
CA PRO A 380 20.88 -2.47 9.72
C PRO A 380 19.55 -2.12 9.06
N ARG A 381 19.56 -2.05 7.73
CA ARG A 381 18.39 -1.73 6.93
C ARG A 381 17.56 -2.98 6.62
N TRP A 382 17.00 -3.60 7.66
CA TRP A 382 16.23 -4.83 7.53
C TRP A 382 15.11 -4.75 6.47
N PRO A 383 14.88 -5.80 5.67
CA PRO A 383 13.73 -5.88 4.78
C PRO A 383 12.40 -5.87 5.57
N MET A 384 11.65 -4.78 5.45
CA MET A 384 10.23 -4.76 5.81
C MET A 384 9.45 -5.52 4.73
N LEU A 385 9.00 -6.73 5.07
CA LEU A 385 8.39 -7.66 4.13
C LEU A 385 6.91 -7.33 3.87
N PHE A 386 6.14 -7.02 4.93
CA PHE A 386 4.71 -6.75 4.81
C PHE A 386 4.11 -6.03 6.02
N SER A 387 3.00 -5.34 5.79
CA SER A 387 2.02 -4.90 6.79
C SER A 387 0.64 -5.47 6.45
N ALA A 388 0.32 -6.65 6.98
CA ALA A 388 -0.90 -7.38 6.63
C ALA A 388 -2.03 -7.06 7.61
N TYR A 389 -3.02 -6.30 7.16
CA TYR A 389 -4.29 -6.18 7.88
C TYR A 389 -5.10 -7.47 7.70
N LEU A 390 -5.75 -7.89 8.77
CA LEU A 390 -6.51 -9.12 8.91
C LEU A 390 -7.80 -8.83 9.68
N ASP A 391 -8.78 -9.73 9.55
CA ASP A 391 -10.12 -9.52 10.09
C ASP A 391 -10.60 -10.82 10.74
N THR A 392 -10.78 -10.78 12.06
CA THR A 392 -11.25 -11.96 12.81
C THR A 392 -12.67 -12.38 12.46
N SER A 393 -13.50 -11.49 11.88
CA SER A 393 -14.84 -11.87 11.41
C SER A 393 -14.79 -12.83 10.20
N LYS A 394 -13.64 -12.89 9.51
CA LYS A 394 -13.39 -13.81 8.38
C LYS A 394 -12.83 -15.17 8.81
N ILE A 395 -12.79 -15.47 10.12
CA ILE A 395 -12.41 -16.80 10.62
C ILE A 395 -13.52 -17.79 10.29
N THR A 396 -13.26 -18.70 9.36
CA THR A 396 -14.23 -19.75 8.98
C THR A 396 -14.21 -20.98 9.88
N VAL A 397 -13.09 -21.28 10.53
CA VAL A 397 -12.92 -22.44 11.42
C VAL A 397 -12.10 -22.06 12.65
N GLY A 398 -12.60 -22.44 13.83
CA GLY A 398 -11.96 -22.22 15.12
C GLY A 398 -12.02 -20.76 15.58
N ARG A 399 -10.95 -20.29 16.22
CA ARG A 399 -10.83 -18.92 16.77
C ARG A 399 -9.52 -18.22 16.36
N THR A 400 -8.88 -18.74 15.33
CA THR A 400 -7.51 -18.39 14.96
C THR A 400 -7.51 -17.77 13.57
N VAL A 401 -6.86 -16.61 13.44
CA VAL A 401 -6.55 -16.03 12.15
C VAL A 401 -5.36 -16.79 11.56
N VAL A 402 -5.50 -17.25 10.32
CA VAL A 402 -4.48 -18.06 9.65
C VAL A 402 -4.07 -17.37 8.35
N PHE A 403 -2.77 -17.28 8.11
CA PHE A 403 -2.21 -16.75 6.86
C PHE A 403 -0.88 -17.44 6.54
N GLY A 404 -0.55 -17.54 5.26
CA GLY A 404 0.72 -18.04 4.76
C GLY A 404 1.64 -16.91 4.32
N VAL A 405 2.94 -17.12 4.47
CA VAL A 405 4.03 -16.25 3.99
C VAL A 405 4.98 -17.10 3.16
N GLU A 406 5.06 -16.84 1.86
CA GLU A 406 6.12 -17.38 1.00
C GLU A 406 7.31 -16.42 1.07
N LEU A 407 8.47 -16.90 1.49
CA LEU A 407 9.70 -16.10 1.61
C LEU A 407 10.84 -16.72 0.81
N LYS A 408 11.53 -15.91 0.02
CA LYS A 408 12.72 -16.34 -0.73
C LYS A 408 13.82 -15.29 -0.63
N VAL A 409 15.05 -15.75 -0.49
CA VAL A 409 16.26 -14.92 -0.46
C VAL A 409 17.24 -15.45 -1.51
N SER A 410 17.66 -14.58 -2.42
CA SER A 410 18.64 -14.90 -3.46
C SER A 410 19.58 -13.72 -3.69
N THR A 411 20.71 -13.97 -4.36
CA THR A 411 21.71 -12.94 -4.69
C THR A 411 21.40 -12.31 -6.06
N THR A 412 21.82 -11.06 -6.27
CA THR A 412 21.91 -10.44 -7.61
C THR A 412 23.13 -10.93 -8.41
N GLY A 413 23.97 -11.77 -7.81
CA GLY A 413 25.32 -12.06 -8.26
C GLY A 413 26.36 -11.35 -7.39
N TYR A 414 27.62 -11.76 -7.57
CA TYR A 414 28.76 -11.26 -6.78
C TYR A 414 29.74 -10.52 -7.69
N THR A 415 30.37 -9.46 -7.18
CA THR A 415 31.57 -8.89 -7.81
C THR A 415 32.78 -9.12 -6.93
N ILE A 416 33.89 -9.49 -7.56
CA ILE A 416 35.19 -9.72 -6.90
C ILE A 416 36.18 -8.72 -7.50
N ASN A 417 36.72 -7.80 -6.70
CA ASN A 417 37.57 -6.69 -7.16
C ASN A 417 36.93 -5.94 -8.35
N ASN A 418 35.65 -5.59 -8.23
CA ASN A 418 34.83 -4.91 -9.23
C ASN A 418 34.63 -5.67 -10.57
N LYS A 419 34.97 -6.95 -10.63
CA LYS A 419 34.66 -7.83 -11.78
C LYS A 419 33.51 -8.74 -11.43
N LEU A 420 32.50 -8.81 -12.30
CA LEU A 420 31.34 -9.69 -12.13
C LEU A 420 31.81 -11.14 -12.12
N TRP A 421 31.40 -11.88 -11.09
CA TRP A 421 31.71 -13.29 -10.95
C TRP A 421 30.59 -14.11 -11.59
N LEU A 422 30.82 -14.57 -12.82
CA LEU A 422 29.86 -15.36 -13.61
C LEU A 422 30.25 -16.83 -13.71
N ASP A 423 31.54 -17.15 -13.56
CA ASP A 423 32.13 -18.45 -13.93
C ASP A 423 31.49 -19.67 -13.23
N GLN A 424 30.84 -19.47 -12.08
CA GLN A 424 30.11 -20.55 -11.37
C GLN A 424 28.76 -20.08 -10.81
N HIS A 425 28.20 -18.98 -11.33
CA HIS A 425 26.86 -18.53 -10.95
C HIS A 425 25.80 -19.29 -11.74
N VAL A 426 24.80 -19.83 -11.04
CA VAL A 426 23.66 -20.52 -11.66
C VAL A 426 22.38 -19.77 -11.30
N GLU A 427 21.60 -19.41 -12.32
CA GLU A 427 20.30 -18.77 -12.12
C GLU A 427 19.30 -19.68 -11.41
N GLY A 428 18.46 -19.10 -10.55
CA GLY A 428 17.48 -19.84 -9.75
C GLY A 428 18.03 -20.39 -8.43
N GLU A 429 19.27 -20.09 -8.08
CA GLU A 429 19.85 -20.47 -6.80
C GLU A 429 19.33 -19.57 -5.66
N TYR A 430 18.68 -20.19 -4.66
CA TYR A 430 18.22 -19.52 -3.44
C TYR A 430 19.15 -19.79 -2.26
N LEU A 431 19.40 -18.77 -1.44
CA LEU A 431 20.06 -18.87 -0.14
C LEU A 431 19.07 -19.37 0.92
N PHE A 432 17.81 -18.96 0.80
CA PHE A 432 16.70 -19.41 1.62
C PHE A 432 15.42 -19.42 0.79
N ARG A 433 14.56 -20.41 1.02
CA ARG A 433 13.22 -20.49 0.43
C ARG A 433 12.35 -21.38 1.30
N ASP A 434 11.23 -20.85 1.76
CA ASP A 434 10.27 -21.58 2.59
C ASP A 434 8.87 -20.94 2.50
N THR A 435 7.85 -21.73 2.84
CA THR A 435 6.47 -21.29 2.99
C THR A 435 6.02 -21.47 4.43
N LEU A 436 5.87 -20.37 5.16
CA LEU A 436 5.49 -20.38 6.58
C LEU A 436 3.98 -20.20 6.72
N THR A 437 3.31 -21.07 7.48
CA THR A 437 1.91 -20.86 7.88
C THR A 437 1.85 -20.33 9.31
N PHE A 438 1.18 -19.19 9.50
CA PHE A 438 0.98 -18.55 10.79
C PHE A 438 -0.43 -18.71 11.31
N LYS A 439 -0.54 -18.83 12.63
CA LYS A 439 -1.77 -19.04 13.38
C LYS A 439 -1.79 -18.07 14.56
N VAL A 440 -2.55 -16.98 14.43
CA VAL A 440 -2.69 -15.93 15.45
C VAL A 440 -3.99 -16.13 16.22
N THR A 441 -3.89 -16.32 17.52
CA THR A 441 -5.03 -16.47 18.43
C THR A 441 -5.05 -15.32 19.42
N LEU A 442 -6.16 -14.60 19.48
CA LEU A 442 -6.37 -13.54 20.47
C LEU A 442 -6.59 -14.17 21.86
N LYS A 443 -5.96 -13.60 22.88
CA LYS A 443 -6.13 -13.98 24.29
C LYS A 443 -6.39 -12.74 25.15
N PRO A 444 -6.94 -12.91 26.37
CA PRO A 444 -6.90 -11.85 27.38
C PRO A 444 -5.45 -11.39 27.57
N GLY A 445 -5.18 -10.09 27.41
CA GLY A 445 -3.86 -9.49 27.61
C GLY A 445 -2.84 -9.65 26.47
N GLY A 446 -3.21 -10.19 25.29
CA GLY A 446 -2.30 -10.21 24.14
C GLY A 446 -2.61 -11.26 23.08
N PHE A 447 -1.55 -11.80 22.45
CA PHE A 447 -1.64 -12.71 21.33
C PHE A 447 -0.84 -13.99 21.58
N ASN A 448 -1.33 -15.09 21.01
CA ASN A 448 -0.54 -16.29 20.82
C ASN A 448 -0.29 -16.47 19.33
N LEU A 449 0.97 -16.54 18.93
CA LEU A 449 1.38 -16.80 17.55
C LEU A 449 2.03 -18.19 17.46
N ARG A 450 1.50 -19.02 16.55
CA ARG A 450 2.13 -20.29 16.16
C ARG A 450 2.51 -20.26 14.70
N TYR A 451 3.56 -20.99 14.35
CA TYR A 451 4.04 -21.10 12.98
C TYR A 451 4.40 -22.55 12.63
N LEU A 452 4.43 -22.87 11.34
CA LEU A 452 4.97 -24.12 10.82
C LEU A 452 5.54 -23.89 9.42
N ARG A 453 6.53 -24.70 9.04
CA ARG A 453 7.06 -24.78 7.68
C ARG A 453 6.16 -25.69 6.86
N THR A 454 5.50 -25.14 5.87
CA THR A 454 4.44 -25.82 5.10
C THR A 454 5.05 -26.85 4.15
N ASP A 455 6.29 -26.62 3.73
CA ASP A 455 7.05 -27.56 2.90
C ASP A 455 7.44 -28.83 3.70
N GLU A 456 7.45 -28.75 5.03
CA GLU A 456 7.80 -29.86 5.94
C GLU A 456 6.57 -30.46 6.67
N SER A 457 5.44 -29.76 6.68
CA SER A 457 4.27 -30.15 7.46
C SER A 457 2.96 -29.56 6.94
N TRP A 458 1.90 -30.37 7.03
CA TRP A 458 0.54 -29.92 6.71
C TRP A 458 0.11 -28.72 7.56
N SER A 459 -0.52 -27.74 6.91
CA SER A 459 -0.98 -26.49 7.52
C SER A 459 -2.04 -26.68 8.63
N GLU A 460 -2.67 -27.85 8.70
CA GLU A 460 -3.62 -28.23 9.74
C GLU A 460 -2.96 -28.49 11.09
N LYS A 461 -1.70 -28.94 11.12
CA LYS A 461 -0.97 -29.22 12.37
C LYS A 461 -0.89 -27.99 13.26
N LYS A 462 -0.84 -28.19 14.58
CA LYS A 462 -0.82 -27.09 15.57
C LYS A 462 0.30 -26.06 15.35
N GLY A 463 1.46 -26.51 14.86
CA GLY A 463 2.66 -25.70 14.68
C GLY A 463 3.38 -25.40 15.99
N THR A 464 4.55 -24.79 15.87
CA THR A 464 5.43 -24.38 16.97
C THR A 464 4.97 -23.04 17.55
N LEU A 465 5.06 -22.86 18.87
CA LEU A 465 4.78 -21.57 19.50
C LEU A 465 5.97 -20.64 19.25
N ALA A 466 5.72 -19.47 18.64
CA ALA A 466 6.77 -18.48 18.45
C ALA A 466 7.17 -17.87 19.79
N GLN A 467 8.46 -17.57 19.93
CA GLN A 467 8.99 -16.89 21.11
C GLN A 467 8.57 -15.42 21.06
N PHE A 468 8.03 -14.89 22.15
CA PHE A 468 7.73 -13.47 22.28
C PHE A 468 8.94 -12.77 22.91
N GLY A 469 9.51 -11.81 22.19
CA GLY A 469 10.70 -11.05 22.58
C GLY A 469 10.37 -9.80 23.41
N PRO A 470 11.42 -9.13 23.94
CA PRO A 470 11.28 -7.88 24.70
C PRO A 470 10.74 -6.72 23.85
N ASP A 471 10.99 -6.72 22.54
CA ASP A 471 10.57 -5.66 21.60
C ASP A 471 9.11 -5.77 21.14
N ALA A 472 8.29 -6.47 21.94
CA ALA A 472 6.88 -6.75 21.65
C ALA A 472 6.62 -7.47 20.30
N SER A 473 7.60 -8.25 19.82
CA SER A 473 7.55 -9.01 18.58
C SER A 473 7.64 -10.51 18.83
N PHE A 474 7.10 -11.32 17.91
CA PHE A 474 7.29 -12.76 17.87
C PHE A 474 8.44 -13.11 16.95
N SER A 475 9.42 -13.86 17.45
CA SER A 475 10.60 -14.28 16.70
C SER A 475 10.41 -15.68 16.11
N VAL A 476 10.69 -15.80 14.81
CA VAL A 476 10.63 -17.06 14.07
C VAL A 476 11.99 -17.30 13.41
N PRO A 477 12.80 -18.25 13.91
CA PRO A 477 14.12 -18.52 13.35
C PRO A 477 14.02 -19.16 11.96
N LEU A 478 14.84 -18.65 11.05
CA LEU A 478 14.95 -19.09 9.67
C LEU A 478 16.39 -19.51 9.39
N ASP A 479 16.55 -20.68 8.81
CA ASP A 479 17.85 -21.25 8.49
C ASP A 479 17.79 -22.08 7.21
N SER A 480 18.94 -22.27 6.57
CA SER A 480 19.07 -23.17 5.43
C SER A 480 20.35 -23.99 5.52
N GLY A 481 20.37 -25.14 4.81
CA GLY A 481 21.58 -25.96 4.69
C GLY A 481 22.76 -25.25 4.02
N LYS A 482 22.54 -24.10 3.35
CA LYS A 482 23.62 -23.26 2.80
C LYS A 482 24.25 -22.33 3.83
N GLY A 483 23.70 -22.24 5.03
CA GLY A 483 24.17 -21.36 6.09
C GLY A 483 23.49 -19.99 6.15
N PHE A 484 22.35 -19.81 5.47
CA PHE A 484 21.50 -18.65 5.73
C PHE A 484 21.03 -18.68 7.18
N LYS A 485 21.06 -17.53 7.86
CA LYS A 485 20.46 -17.34 9.18
C LYS A 485 19.70 -16.02 9.20
N GLY A 486 18.42 -16.09 9.54
CA GLY A 486 17.55 -14.95 9.70
C GLY A 486 16.57 -15.15 10.86
N THR A 487 15.98 -14.07 11.35
CA THR A 487 14.79 -14.09 12.19
C THR A 487 13.69 -13.33 11.46
N LEU A 488 12.55 -13.98 11.25
CA LEU A 488 11.33 -13.25 10.90
C LEU A 488 10.69 -12.74 12.19
N ALA A 489 10.82 -11.44 12.42
CA ALA A 489 10.20 -10.73 13.53
C ALA A 489 8.77 -10.30 13.12
N LEU A 490 7.79 -10.70 13.91
CA LEU A 490 6.37 -10.45 13.66
C LEU A 490 5.76 -9.61 14.79
N THR A 491 5.38 -8.38 14.48
CA THR A 491 4.68 -7.51 15.44
C THR A 491 3.19 -7.60 15.19
N VAL A 492 2.41 -7.93 16.22
CA VAL A 492 0.95 -8.13 16.11
C VAL A 492 0.23 -7.00 16.82
N HIS A 493 -0.57 -6.24 16.07
CA HIS A 493 -1.32 -5.09 16.57
C HIS A 493 -2.81 -5.39 16.61
N LYS A 494 -3.44 -5.13 17.76
CA LYS A 494 -4.90 -5.03 17.85
C LYS A 494 -5.30 -3.65 17.34
N ILE A 495 -6.13 -3.60 16.31
CA ILE A 495 -6.62 -2.34 15.76
C ILE A 495 -7.94 -1.99 16.45
N SER A 496 -7.99 -0.84 17.12
CA SER A 496 -9.24 -0.32 17.68
C SER A 496 -10.25 -0.02 16.57
N PRO A 497 -11.56 -0.17 16.80
CA PRO A 497 -12.59 0.32 15.89
C PRO A 497 -12.43 1.80 15.49
N ALA A 498 -11.78 2.62 16.33
CA ALA A 498 -11.46 4.03 16.05
C ALA A 498 -10.18 4.25 15.19
N GLY A 499 -9.46 3.18 14.85
CA GLY A 499 -8.30 3.20 13.96
C GLY A 499 -6.93 3.30 14.64
N THR A 500 -6.86 3.47 15.96
CA THR A 500 -5.59 3.53 16.70
C THR A 500 -5.16 2.13 17.17
N PRO A 501 -3.88 1.75 17.05
CA PRO A 501 -3.34 0.58 17.74
C PRO A 501 -3.55 0.75 19.25
N VAL A 502 -4.11 -0.26 19.92
CA VAL A 502 -4.13 -0.27 21.39
C VAL A 502 -2.78 -0.81 21.85
N HIS A 503 -1.88 0.07 22.30
CA HIS A 503 -0.70 -0.36 23.05
C HIS A 503 -1.20 -0.89 24.40
N HIS A 504 -0.91 -2.16 24.70
CA HIS A 504 -1.08 -2.67 26.05
C HIS A 504 0.04 -2.08 26.91
N GLU A 505 -0.19 -0.90 27.50
CA GLU A 505 0.52 -0.53 28.71
C GLU A 505 0.17 -1.58 29.76
N ARG A 506 1.19 -2.30 30.22
CA ARG A 506 1.06 -3.13 31.41
C ARG A 506 0.98 -2.17 32.60
N GLU A 507 -0.19 -2.05 33.21
CA GLU A 507 -0.24 -1.75 34.64
C GLU A 507 0.53 -2.87 35.35
N TYR A 508 1.73 -2.55 35.81
CA TYR A 508 2.42 -3.37 36.79
C TYR A 508 1.77 -3.09 38.15
N ALA A 509 1.08 -4.10 38.68
CA ALA A 509 0.95 -4.36 40.10
C ALA A 509 1.27 -5.84 40.33
#